data_AF-A0AAV4DDR2-F1
#
_entry.id   AF-A0AAV4DDR2-F1
#
_cell.length_a   1.000
_cell.length_b   1.000
_cell.length_c   1.000
_cell.angle_alpha   90.00
_cell.angle_beta   90.00
_cell.angle_gamma   90.00
#
_symmetry.space_group_name_H-M   'P 1'
#
loop_
_entity.id
_entity.type
_entity.pdbx_description
1 polymer ?
#
loop_
_entity_poly.entity_id
_entity_poly.type
_entity_poly.pdbx_seq_one_letter_code
_entity_poly.pdbx_strand_id
1 'polypeptide(L)'
;MYRRKAKYKLPMKSILEDYKCGKARLLTMWEEFDDPVVKTAQPSLKTGRKWEVTEAVDEAKECLKMKEAIGQTQTNRRGLGSTTAKWWSKAEGKEKRDMIIDENRNKEDSTRVQKAVQQPQQGQWTNWDTAIQRSLTWNDIWHMAPLRISFLIRSVCDLLPSNANLVRWGKKDDPTCPLCQGRQTTEHVLSSCKVALSQGRYTWRHNRVLQELASVINTAEGEIHPSSTSSTVFTTEGGVKK
;
A
#
# COMPACT_ATOMS: atom_id res chain seq x y z
N MET A 1 2.70 4.62 -1.85
CA MET A 1 2.89 4.58 -0.37
C MET A 1 1.70 5.13 0.42
N TYR A 2 1.16 6.31 0.08
CA TYR A 2 -0.01 6.90 0.77
C TYR A 2 -1.38 6.34 0.33
N ARG A 3 -1.40 5.35 -0.57
CA ARG A 3 -2.64 4.82 -1.17
C ARG A 3 -3.37 3.92 -0.18
N ARG A 4 -4.70 4.07 -0.06
CA ARG A 4 -5.52 3.26 0.87
C ARG A 4 -5.59 1.78 0.52
N LYS A 5 -5.57 1.46 -0.79
CA LYS A 5 -5.65 0.10 -1.35
C LYS A 5 -4.34 -0.41 -1.98
N ALA A 6 -3.19 0.15 -1.61
CA ALA A 6 -1.92 -0.39 -2.08
C ALA A 6 -1.58 -1.72 -1.39
N LYS A 7 -0.85 -2.59 -2.11
CA LYS A 7 -0.28 -3.82 -1.55
C LYS A 7 0.69 -3.53 -0.41
N TYR A 8 1.44 -2.42 -0.49
CA TYR A 8 2.23 -1.92 0.64
C TYR A 8 1.66 -0.60 1.16
N LYS A 9 1.24 -0.59 2.43
CA LYS A 9 0.61 0.57 3.08
C LYS A 9 1.45 1.04 4.25
N LEU A 10 1.82 2.33 4.23
CA LEU A 10 2.40 3.01 5.38
C LEU A 10 1.29 3.64 6.23
N PRO A 11 1.50 3.82 7.54
CA PRO A 11 0.52 4.46 8.44
C PRO A 11 0.51 5.99 8.31
N MET A 12 1.13 6.53 7.27
CA MET A 12 1.20 7.96 7.00
C MET A 12 0.05 8.38 6.11
N LYS A 13 -0.57 9.52 6.44
CA LYS A 13 -1.56 10.20 5.59
C LYS A 13 -0.92 11.43 4.97
N SER A 14 -1.42 11.82 3.79
CA SER A 14 -0.99 13.06 3.17
C SER A 14 -1.62 14.24 3.90
N ILE A 15 -0.80 15.15 4.44
CA ILE A 15 -1.28 16.39 5.08
C ILE A 15 -2.15 17.20 4.11
N LEU A 16 -1.77 17.23 2.83
CA LEU A 16 -2.53 17.92 1.79
C LEU A 16 -3.93 17.29 1.60
N GLU A 17 -4.01 15.97 1.62
CA GLU A 17 -5.30 15.26 1.54
C GLU A 17 -6.17 15.56 2.75
N ASP A 18 -5.62 15.48 3.95
CA ASP A 18 -6.35 15.78 5.18
C ASP A 18 -6.81 17.25 5.22
N TYR A 19 -5.97 18.18 4.73
CA TYR A 19 -6.35 19.58 4.54
C TYR A 19 -7.53 19.73 3.57
N LYS A 20 -7.45 19.13 2.37
CA LYS A 20 -8.53 19.18 1.36
C LYS A 20 -9.82 18.57 1.88
N CYS A 21 -9.73 17.40 2.51
CA CYS A 21 -10.86 16.72 3.13
C CYS A 21 -11.46 17.53 4.28
N GLY A 22 -10.64 18.18 5.09
CA GLY A 22 -11.09 19.05 6.18
C GLY A 22 -11.87 20.26 5.65
N LYS A 23 -11.38 20.90 4.59
CA LYS A 23 -12.06 22.01 3.91
C LYS A 23 -13.39 21.56 3.29
N ALA A 24 -13.39 20.43 2.57
CA ALA A 24 -14.61 19.86 1.99
C ALA A 24 -15.64 19.46 3.07
N ARG A 25 -15.18 18.88 4.18
CA ARG A 25 -16.05 18.53 5.32
C ARG A 25 -16.72 19.75 5.92
N LEU A 26 -15.97 20.84 6.05
CA LEU A 26 -16.45 22.07 6.64
C LEU A 26 -17.42 22.80 5.68
N LEU A 27 -17.14 22.83 4.38
CA LEU A 27 -18.08 23.37 3.38
C LEU A 27 -19.41 22.61 3.40
N THR A 28 -19.35 21.29 3.28
CA THR A 28 -20.54 20.43 3.24
C THR A 28 -21.33 20.49 4.54
N MET A 29 -20.66 20.68 5.67
CA MET A 29 -21.31 20.91 6.95
C MET A 29 -22.06 22.24 6.98
N TRP A 30 -21.50 23.31 6.43
CA TRP A 30 -22.19 24.62 6.29
C TRP A 30 -23.39 24.56 5.36
N GLU A 31 -23.31 23.82 4.25
CA GLU A 31 -24.45 23.62 3.35
C GLU A 31 -25.62 22.89 4.03
N GLU A 32 -25.33 21.98 4.95
CA GLU A 32 -26.31 21.17 5.68
C GLU A 32 -26.80 21.82 6.99
N PHE A 33 -26.19 22.91 7.46
CA PHE A 33 -26.58 23.55 8.72
C PHE A 33 -27.96 24.22 8.59
N ASP A 34 -28.87 23.95 9.52
CA ASP A 34 -30.24 24.50 9.48
C ASP A 34 -30.36 25.97 9.91
N ASP A 35 -29.34 26.53 10.56
CA ASP A 35 -29.36 27.90 11.08
C ASP A 35 -29.43 28.93 9.93
N PRO A 36 -30.51 29.76 9.86
CA PRO A 36 -30.67 30.75 8.81
C PRO A 36 -29.54 31.79 8.80
N VAL A 37 -28.96 32.15 9.94
CA VAL A 37 -27.87 33.14 10.02
C VAL A 37 -26.62 32.62 9.30
N VAL A 38 -26.30 31.33 9.50
CA VAL A 38 -25.16 30.68 8.85
C VAL A 38 -25.39 30.53 7.34
N LYS A 39 -26.62 30.19 6.93
CA LYS A 39 -27.01 30.13 5.51
C LYS A 39 -26.90 31.49 4.81
N THR A 40 -27.29 32.57 5.49
CA THR A 40 -27.20 33.94 4.94
C THR A 40 -25.76 34.44 4.89
N ALA A 41 -24.94 34.11 5.89
CA ALA A 41 -23.57 34.61 5.98
C ALA A 41 -22.64 34.08 4.87
N GLN A 42 -22.96 32.90 4.28
CA GLN A 42 -22.17 32.20 3.25
C GLN A 42 -20.66 32.41 3.40
N PRO A 43 -20.07 32.00 4.53
CA PRO A 43 -18.66 32.28 4.80
C PRO A 43 -17.79 31.67 3.70
N SER A 44 -16.94 32.50 3.09
CA SER A 44 -16.04 32.04 2.03
C SER A 44 -14.88 31.25 2.64
N LEU A 45 -14.70 30.03 2.14
CA LEU A 45 -13.56 29.22 2.58
C LEU A 45 -12.29 29.72 1.93
N LYS A 46 -11.38 30.25 2.75
CA LYS A 46 -10.02 30.51 2.33
C LYS A 46 -9.36 29.20 1.89
N THR A 47 -9.21 29.04 0.59
CA THR A 47 -8.45 28.01 -0.09
C THR A 47 -7.28 28.67 -0.84
N GLY A 48 -6.30 27.87 -1.27
CA GLY A 48 -5.14 28.40 -2.00
C GLY A 48 -5.47 28.65 -3.47
N ARG A 49 -4.54 29.29 -4.20
CA ARG A 49 -4.74 29.59 -5.64
C ARG A 49 -4.86 28.37 -6.56
N LYS A 50 -4.36 27.20 -6.12
CA LYS A 50 -4.24 26.00 -6.95
C LYS A 50 -5.38 24.99 -6.79
N TRP A 51 -6.28 25.23 -5.84
CA TRP A 51 -7.33 24.28 -5.49
C TRP A 51 -8.47 25.00 -4.81
N GLU A 52 -9.66 24.85 -5.37
CA GLU A 52 -10.90 25.40 -4.84
C GLU A 52 -11.76 24.26 -4.24
N VAL A 53 -12.41 24.55 -3.11
CA VAL A 53 -13.18 23.54 -2.35
C VAL A 53 -14.58 23.33 -2.92
N THR A 54 -15.21 24.37 -3.45
CA THR A 54 -16.54 24.35 -4.08
C THR A 54 -16.51 23.42 -5.28
N GLU A 55 -15.59 23.67 -6.22
CA GLU A 55 -15.38 22.83 -7.41
C GLU A 55 -15.14 21.36 -7.04
N ALA A 56 -14.27 21.11 -6.05
CA ALA A 56 -13.95 19.75 -5.62
C ALA A 56 -15.15 19.03 -5.00
N VAL A 57 -15.98 19.73 -4.22
CA VAL A 57 -17.19 19.18 -3.63
C VAL A 57 -18.26 18.93 -4.70
N ASP A 58 -18.43 19.84 -5.64
CA ASP A 58 -19.40 19.69 -6.73
C ASP A 58 -19.03 18.54 -7.66
N GLU A 59 -17.76 18.42 -8.04
CA GLU A 59 -17.28 17.28 -8.82
C GLU A 59 -17.46 15.95 -8.07
N ALA A 60 -17.22 15.94 -6.75
CA ALA A 60 -17.48 14.75 -5.93
C ALA A 60 -18.97 14.39 -5.90
N LYS A 61 -19.87 15.38 -5.77
CA LYS A 61 -21.33 15.18 -5.85
C LYS A 61 -21.73 14.58 -7.21
N GLU A 62 -21.20 15.11 -8.31
CA GLU A 62 -21.48 14.59 -9.66
C GLU A 62 -20.94 13.18 -9.86
N CYS A 63 -19.74 12.88 -9.37
CA CYS A 63 -19.20 11.52 -9.40
C CYS A 63 -20.04 10.53 -8.59
N LEU A 64 -20.62 10.94 -7.45
CA LEU A 64 -21.51 10.10 -6.66
C LEU A 64 -22.85 9.84 -7.38
N LYS A 65 -23.43 10.87 -8.01
CA LYS A 65 -24.62 10.71 -8.87
C LYS A 65 -24.35 9.76 -10.04
N MET A 66 -23.20 9.90 -10.69
CA MET A 66 -22.77 9.02 -11.79
C MET A 66 -22.63 7.57 -11.31
N LYS A 67 -22.03 7.32 -10.15
CA LYS A 67 -21.90 5.98 -9.57
C LYS A 67 -23.26 5.37 -9.22
N GLU A 68 -24.19 6.19 -8.74
CA GLU A 68 -25.56 5.77 -8.50
C GLU A 68 -26.28 5.39 -9.80
N ALA A 69 -26.11 6.18 -10.87
CA ALA A 69 -26.69 5.87 -12.19
C ALA A 69 -26.13 4.58 -12.81
N ILE A 70 -24.82 4.34 -12.67
CA ILE A 70 -24.17 3.09 -13.11
C ILE A 70 -24.68 1.89 -12.29
N GLY A 71 -25.06 2.13 -11.03
CA GLY A 71 -25.52 1.11 -10.11
C GLY A 71 -24.38 0.19 -9.61
N GLN A 72 -24.77 -0.92 -8.98
CA GLN A 72 -23.80 -1.89 -8.49
C GLN A 72 -23.22 -2.72 -9.63
N THR A 73 -21.91 -2.63 -9.82
CA THR A 73 -21.16 -3.50 -10.72
C THR A 73 -20.54 -4.66 -9.97
N GLN A 74 -20.37 -5.79 -10.67
CA GLN A 74 -19.65 -6.93 -10.12
C GLN A 74 -18.16 -6.59 -10.01
N THR A 75 -17.70 -6.30 -8.80
CA THR A 75 -16.28 -5.99 -8.54
C THR A 75 -15.44 -7.23 -8.26
N ASN A 76 -16.07 -8.33 -7.84
CA ASN A 76 -15.39 -9.54 -7.36
C ASN A 76 -16.12 -10.80 -7.86
N ARG A 77 -15.53 -11.99 -7.61
CA ARG A 77 -16.19 -13.29 -7.84
C ARG A 77 -17.33 -13.62 -6.88
N ARG A 78 -17.77 -12.67 -6.04
CA ARG A 78 -18.83 -12.86 -5.04
C ARG A 78 -20.26 -12.77 -5.62
N GLY A 79 -20.40 -12.38 -6.88
CA GLY A 79 -21.70 -12.22 -7.54
C GLY A 79 -22.40 -10.89 -7.23
N LEU A 80 -23.49 -10.63 -7.95
CA LEU A 80 -24.36 -9.46 -7.74
C LEU A 80 -25.11 -9.57 -6.40
N GLY A 81 -25.34 -8.46 -5.71
CA GLY A 81 -26.09 -8.43 -4.44
C GLY A 81 -25.29 -8.83 -3.19
N SER A 82 -24.03 -9.25 -3.32
CA SER A 82 -23.18 -9.59 -2.16
C SER A 82 -22.77 -8.38 -1.32
N THR A 83 -22.90 -7.16 -1.84
CA THR A 83 -22.51 -5.92 -1.16
C THR A 83 -23.72 -5.02 -0.94
N THR A 84 -23.82 -4.39 0.23
CA THR A 84 -24.80 -3.32 0.48
C THR A 84 -24.37 -2.04 -0.23
N ALA A 85 -25.19 -1.54 -1.16
CA ALA A 85 -24.93 -0.26 -1.83
C ALA A 85 -25.31 0.89 -0.91
N LYS A 86 -24.41 1.87 -0.83
CA LYS A 86 -24.73 3.20 -0.34
C LYS A 86 -25.18 4.03 -1.54
N TRP A 87 -26.41 4.52 -1.47
CA TRP A 87 -27.03 5.30 -2.54
C TRP A 87 -26.95 6.77 -2.16
N TRP A 88 -26.46 7.60 -3.07
CA TRP A 88 -26.29 9.03 -2.81
C TRP A 88 -27.64 9.72 -2.58
N SER A 89 -28.67 9.37 -3.36
CA SER A 89 -30.05 9.85 -3.20
C SER A 89 -30.68 9.54 -1.85
N LYS A 90 -30.27 8.43 -1.21
CA LYS A 90 -30.81 7.96 0.08
C LYS A 90 -29.96 8.36 1.29
N ALA A 91 -28.77 8.91 1.05
CA ALA A 91 -27.86 9.31 2.10
C ALA A 91 -28.23 10.69 2.65
N GLU A 92 -28.24 10.83 3.98
CA GLU A 92 -28.57 12.08 4.66
C GLU A 92 -27.51 12.47 5.69
N GLY A 93 -27.37 13.79 5.90
CA GLY A 93 -26.48 14.40 6.87
C GLY A 93 -25.05 13.85 6.85
N LYS A 94 -24.62 13.27 7.98
CA LYS A 94 -23.24 12.76 8.14
C LYS A 94 -22.86 11.73 7.08
N GLU A 95 -23.77 10.83 6.71
CA GLU A 95 -23.46 9.79 5.72
C GLU A 95 -23.15 10.42 4.35
N LYS A 96 -23.95 11.40 3.96
CA LYS A 96 -23.77 12.17 2.73
C LYS A 96 -22.40 12.88 2.70
N ARG A 97 -22.03 13.53 3.81
CA ARG A 97 -20.70 14.16 3.96
C ARG A 97 -19.56 13.17 3.88
N ASP A 98 -19.68 12.03 4.57
CA ASP A 98 -18.63 11.01 4.55
C ASP A 98 -18.47 10.41 3.14
N MET A 99 -19.55 10.26 2.35
CA MET A 99 -19.47 9.86 0.93
C MET A 99 -18.70 10.87 0.08
N ILE A 100 -18.98 12.18 0.20
CA ILE A 100 -18.22 13.23 -0.52
C ILE A 100 -16.73 13.16 -0.16
N ILE A 101 -16.43 13.03 1.12
CA ILE A 101 -15.04 13.04 1.60
C ILE A 101 -14.30 11.79 1.13
N ASP A 102 -14.94 10.63 1.16
CA ASP A 102 -14.34 9.41 0.63
C ASP A 102 -14.10 9.48 -0.88
N GLU A 103 -14.95 10.19 -1.62
CA GLU A 103 -14.75 10.43 -3.05
C GLU A 103 -13.57 11.36 -3.32
N ASN A 104 -13.46 12.46 -2.57
CA ASN A 104 -12.29 13.33 -2.63
C ASN A 104 -10.99 12.57 -2.33
N ARG A 105 -11.00 11.70 -1.32
CA ARG A 105 -9.86 10.82 -1.03
C ARG A 105 -9.58 9.82 -2.16
N ASN A 106 -10.61 9.26 -2.79
CA ASN A 106 -10.45 8.35 -3.93
C ASN A 106 -9.80 9.08 -5.11
N LYS A 107 -10.23 10.31 -5.39
CA LYS A 107 -9.65 11.14 -6.44
C LYS A 107 -8.17 11.43 -6.19
N GLU A 108 -7.80 11.86 -4.99
CA GLU A 108 -6.38 12.06 -4.62
C GLU A 108 -5.56 10.77 -4.75
N ASP A 109 -6.12 9.63 -4.34
CA ASP A 109 -5.48 8.32 -4.50
C ASP A 109 -5.29 7.96 -5.99
N SER A 110 -6.28 8.21 -6.84
CA SER A 110 -6.20 7.97 -8.28
C SER A 110 -5.12 8.82 -8.94
N THR A 111 -5.01 10.12 -8.60
CA THR A 111 -3.94 10.99 -9.11
C THR A 111 -2.55 10.48 -8.71
N ARG A 112 -2.39 9.97 -7.48
CA ARG A 112 -1.11 9.38 -7.04
C ARG A 112 -0.78 8.10 -7.79
N VAL A 113 -1.79 7.26 -8.07
CA VAL A 113 -1.59 6.04 -8.85
C VAL A 113 -1.21 6.39 -10.28
N GLN A 114 -1.90 7.33 -10.92
CA GLN A 114 -1.56 7.79 -12.27
C GLN A 114 -0.11 8.27 -12.35
N LYS A 115 0.33 9.08 -11.37
CA LYS A 115 1.73 9.51 -11.29
C LYS A 115 2.69 8.35 -11.06
N ALA A 116 2.34 7.38 -10.22
CA ALA A 116 3.17 6.21 -9.97
C ALA A 116 3.32 5.31 -11.22
N VAL A 117 2.25 5.10 -11.98
CA VAL A 117 2.29 4.33 -13.23
C VAL A 117 3.23 4.97 -14.26
N GLN A 118 3.33 6.30 -14.28
CA GLN A 118 4.28 7.03 -15.13
C GLN A 118 5.74 6.94 -14.66
N GLN A 119 6.01 6.31 -13.51
CA GLN A 119 7.35 6.14 -12.95
C GLN A 119 7.79 4.67 -13.12
N PRO A 120 8.39 4.29 -14.25
CA PRO A 120 8.68 2.88 -14.55
C PRO A 120 9.67 2.23 -13.58
N GLN A 121 10.39 2.99 -12.75
CA GLN A 121 11.27 2.44 -11.73
C GLN A 121 10.58 2.42 -10.36
N GLN A 122 10.30 3.60 -9.79
CA GLN A 122 9.76 3.74 -8.43
C GLN A 122 8.29 3.31 -8.33
N GLY A 123 7.61 3.22 -9.47
CA GLY A 123 6.23 2.79 -9.62
C GLY A 123 6.05 1.31 -9.89
N GLN A 124 7.11 0.49 -9.96
CA GLN A 124 7.00 -0.95 -10.26
C GLN A 124 6.01 -1.70 -9.37
N TRP A 125 5.81 -1.24 -8.13
CA TRP A 125 4.81 -1.78 -7.21
C TRP A 125 3.36 -1.69 -7.71
N THR A 126 3.06 -0.91 -8.77
CA THR A 126 1.74 -0.88 -9.39
C THR A 126 1.40 -2.17 -10.14
N ASN A 127 2.40 -2.96 -10.53
CA ASN A 127 2.24 -4.19 -11.30
C ASN A 127 2.23 -5.46 -10.43
N TRP A 128 2.23 -5.30 -9.11
CA TRP A 128 2.34 -6.40 -8.14
C TRP A 128 0.99 -7.03 -7.80
N ASP A 129 0.28 -7.52 -8.82
CA ASP A 129 -1.08 -8.06 -8.66
C ASP A 129 -1.14 -9.27 -7.73
N THR A 130 -0.14 -10.15 -7.84
CA THR A 130 -0.01 -11.39 -7.05
C THR A 130 0.65 -11.21 -5.69
N ALA A 131 1.22 -10.03 -5.40
CA ALA A 131 1.91 -9.81 -4.13
C ALA A 131 0.92 -9.81 -2.96
N ILE A 132 1.36 -10.40 -1.84
CA ILE A 132 0.66 -10.37 -0.56
C ILE A 132 0.63 -8.93 -0.04
N GLN A 133 -0.53 -8.48 0.42
CA GLN A 133 -0.66 -7.16 1.01
C GLN A 133 0.04 -7.11 2.37
N ARG A 134 0.87 -6.09 2.58
CA ARG A 134 1.56 -5.78 3.83
C ARG A 134 1.26 -4.34 4.24
N SER A 135 0.53 -4.17 5.35
CA SER A 135 0.31 -2.86 5.98
C SER A 135 1.20 -2.72 7.20
N LEU A 136 1.95 -1.62 7.30
CA LEU A 136 2.64 -1.24 8.52
C LEU A 136 1.76 -0.29 9.34
N THR A 137 1.67 -0.55 10.63
CA THR A 137 1.06 0.34 11.64
C THR A 137 2.11 1.28 12.23
N TRP A 138 1.68 2.31 12.95
CA TRP A 138 2.62 3.15 13.71
C TRP A 138 3.40 2.34 14.74
N ASN A 139 2.74 1.38 15.40
CA ASN A 139 3.38 0.48 16.35
C ASN A 139 4.51 -0.33 15.68
N ASP A 140 4.26 -0.87 14.49
CA ASP A 140 5.28 -1.60 13.72
C ASP A 140 6.47 -0.71 13.40
N ILE A 141 6.24 0.56 13.04
CA ILE A 141 7.32 1.50 12.73
C ILE A 141 8.13 1.84 13.99
N TRP A 142 7.48 2.08 15.12
CA TRP A 142 8.17 2.47 16.35
C TRP A 142 9.04 1.35 16.92
N HIS A 143 8.62 0.10 16.80
CA HIS A 143 9.37 -1.05 17.32
C HIS A 143 10.31 -1.70 16.29
N MET A 144 10.34 -1.21 15.05
CA MET A 144 11.20 -1.77 14.00
C MET A 144 12.51 -1.02 13.90
N ALA A 145 13.62 -1.77 13.83
CA ALA A 145 14.93 -1.19 13.61
C ALA A 145 14.94 -0.28 12.36
N PRO A 146 15.55 0.92 12.41
CA PRO A 146 15.53 1.88 11.30
C PRO A 146 15.99 1.31 9.95
N LEU A 147 17.04 0.48 9.97
CA LEU A 147 17.56 -0.18 8.77
C LEU A 147 16.55 -1.15 8.14
N ARG A 148 15.73 -1.82 8.96
CA ARG A 148 14.69 -2.74 8.47
C ARG A 148 13.55 -1.98 7.81
N ILE A 149 13.12 -0.85 8.38
CA ILE A 149 12.13 0.04 7.76
C ILE A 149 12.67 0.57 6.42
N SER A 150 13.92 1.04 6.43
CA SER A 150 14.59 1.56 5.25
C SER A 150 14.68 0.53 4.13
N PHE A 151 15.02 -0.71 4.46
CA PHE A 151 15.04 -1.82 3.54
C PHE A 151 13.66 -2.11 2.95
N LEU A 152 12.60 -2.17 3.77
CA LEU A 152 11.23 -2.42 3.31
C LEU A 152 10.72 -1.34 2.35
N ILE A 153 10.96 -0.07 2.66
CA ILE A 153 10.54 1.04 1.80
C ILE A 153 11.29 0.99 0.46
N ARG A 154 12.60 0.75 0.50
CA ARG A 154 13.43 0.69 -0.72
C ARG A 154 13.16 -0.55 -1.57
N SER A 155 12.81 -1.69 -0.97
CA SER A 155 12.45 -2.89 -1.73
C SER A 155 11.17 -2.68 -2.54
N VAL A 156 10.18 -1.99 -1.96
CA VAL A 156 8.91 -1.65 -2.62
C VAL A 156 9.11 -0.69 -3.80
N CYS A 157 10.03 0.26 -3.68
CA CYS A 157 10.30 1.25 -4.73
C CYS A 157 11.42 0.85 -5.71
N ASP A 158 11.91 -0.39 -5.66
CA ASP A 158 13.07 -0.87 -6.43
C ASP A 158 14.29 0.07 -6.35
N LEU A 159 14.61 0.48 -5.11
CA LEU A 159 15.73 1.37 -4.75
C LEU A 159 16.83 0.63 -3.98
N LEU A 160 16.80 -0.70 -3.94
CA LEU A 160 17.87 -1.50 -3.35
C LEU A 160 19.10 -1.54 -4.27
N PRO A 161 20.32 -1.71 -3.72
CA PRO A 161 21.57 -1.69 -4.49
C PRO A 161 21.77 -2.99 -5.31
N SER A 162 20.86 -3.28 -6.25
CA SER A 162 21.06 -4.30 -7.29
C SER A 162 22.04 -3.78 -8.35
N ASN A 163 22.76 -4.64 -9.08
CA ASN A 163 23.69 -4.15 -10.12
C ASN A 163 22.97 -3.29 -11.16
N ALA A 164 21.72 -3.60 -11.52
CA ALA A 164 20.92 -2.74 -12.40
C ALA A 164 20.74 -1.31 -11.85
N ASN A 165 20.53 -1.18 -10.54
CA ASN A 165 20.42 0.13 -9.88
C ASN A 165 21.79 0.80 -9.70
N LEU A 166 22.84 0.04 -9.38
CA LEU A 166 24.20 0.56 -9.24
C LEU A 166 24.71 1.16 -10.56
N VAL A 167 24.42 0.53 -11.69
CA VAL A 167 24.71 1.09 -13.02
C VAL A 167 23.96 2.38 -13.25
N ARG A 168 22.66 2.42 -12.93
CA ARG A 168 21.86 3.64 -13.05
C ARG A 168 22.41 4.78 -12.18
N TRP A 169 23.00 4.46 -11.03
CA TRP A 169 23.61 5.44 -10.13
C TRP A 169 25.06 5.79 -10.49
N GLY A 170 25.60 5.26 -11.60
CA GLY A 170 26.99 5.50 -12.01
C GLY A 170 28.03 4.88 -11.08
N LYS A 171 27.65 3.85 -10.31
CA LYS A 171 28.55 3.16 -9.35
C LYS A 171 29.13 1.86 -9.90
N LYS A 172 28.65 1.40 -11.05
CA LYS A 172 29.09 0.18 -11.72
C LYS A 172 28.84 0.33 -13.23
N ASP A 173 29.58 -0.39 -14.05
CA ASP A 173 29.41 -0.34 -15.51
C ASP A 173 28.47 -1.42 -16.04
N ASP A 174 28.42 -2.58 -15.36
CA ASP A 174 27.68 -3.76 -15.82
C ASP A 174 26.52 -4.18 -14.88
N PRO A 175 25.27 -4.28 -15.39
CA PRO A 175 24.11 -4.70 -14.60
C PRO A 175 23.98 -6.22 -14.47
N THR A 176 24.91 -7.03 -14.97
CA THR A 176 24.82 -8.50 -14.95
C THR A 176 24.87 -9.09 -13.54
N CYS A 177 24.23 -10.25 -13.38
CA CYS A 177 24.27 -11.06 -12.19
C CYS A 177 25.55 -11.91 -12.19
N PRO A 178 26.35 -11.90 -11.10
CA PRO A 178 27.58 -12.66 -11.04
C PRO A 178 27.37 -14.18 -11.08
N LEU A 179 26.14 -14.66 -10.84
CA LEU A 179 25.83 -16.09 -10.83
C LEU A 179 25.35 -16.60 -12.20
N CYS A 180 24.43 -15.88 -12.84
CA CYS A 180 23.76 -16.38 -14.04
C CYS A 180 23.94 -15.47 -15.27
N GLN A 181 24.73 -14.40 -15.14
CA GLN A 181 25.03 -13.42 -16.19
C GLN A 181 23.82 -12.68 -16.80
N GLY A 182 22.60 -12.90 -16.28
CA GLY A 182 21.40 -12.14 -16.65
C GLY A 182 21.36 -10.78 -15.96
N ARG A 183 20.47 -9.89 -16.39
CA ARG A 183 20.30 -8.56 -15.74
C ARG A 183 19.87 -8.71 -14.28
N GLN A 184 20.66 -8.17 -13.35
CA GLN A 184 20.43 -8.28 -11.91
C GLN A 184 19.55 -7.14 -11.39
N THR A 185 18.24 -7.35 -11.39
CA THR A 185 17.26 -6.50 -10.69
C THR A 185 17.08 -6.91 -9.23
N THR A 186 16.34 -6.13 -8.44
CA THR A 186 15.99 -6.52 -7.06
C THR A 186 15.18 -7.82 -7.04
N GLU A 187 14.19 -7.96 -7.92
CA GLU A 187 13.41 -9.20 -8.09
C GLU A 187 14.30 -10.39 -8.44
N HIS A 188 15.27 -10.19 -9.33
CA HIS A 188 16.23 -11.22 -9.71
C HIS A 188 17.01 -11.77 -8.51
N VAL A 189 17.48 -10.90 -7.62
CA VAL A 189 18.27 -11.30 -6.43
C VAL A 189 17.41 -12.00 -5.37
N LEU A 190 16.15 -11.57 -5.25
CA LEU A 190 15.24 -12.05 -4.21
C LEU A 190 14.53 -13.35 -4.59
N SER A 191 14.18 -13.57 -5.86
CA SER A 191 13.36 -14.73 -6.27
C SER A 191 13.63 -15.29 -7.67
N SER A 192 14.15 -14.49 -8.60
CA SER A 192 14.06 -14.86 -10.03
C SER A 192 15.39 -15.31 -10.68
N CYS A 193 16.50 -15.40 -9.92
CA CYS A 193 17.76 -15.96 -10.43
C CYS A 193 17.70 -17.49 -10.58
N LYS A 194 17.84 -17.98 -11.82
CA LYS A 194 17.81 -19.42 -12.17
C LYS A 194 18.91 -20.24 -11.48
N VAL A 195 20.15 -19.71 -11.47
CA VAL A 195 21.29 -20.39 -10.84
C VAL A 195 21.15 -20.41 -9.32
N ALA A 196 20.64 -19.34 -8.72
CA ALA A 196 20.38 -19.33 -7.28
C ALA A 196 19.27 -20.32 -6.88
N LEU A 197 18.28 -20.52 -7.75
CA LEU A 197 17.23 -21.53 -7.58
C LEU A 197 17.79 -22.94 -7.65
N SER A 198 18.51 -23.27 -8.74
CA SER A 198 19.04 -24.63 -8.94
C SER A 198 20.07 -25.03 -7.87
N GLN A 199 20.83 -24.08 -7.35
CA GLN A 199 21.77 -24.30 -6.25
C GLN A 199 21.12 -24.33 -4.86
N GLY A 200 19.79 -24.23 -4.75
CA GLY A 200 19.08 -24.25 -3.46
C GLY A 200 19.34 -23.05 -2.55
N ARG A 201 19.87 -21.93 -3.07
CA ARG A 201 20.23 -20.75 -2.25
C ARG A 201 19.01 -20.05 -1.64
N TYR A 202 17.84 -20.10 -2.30
CA TYR A 202 16.60 -19.58 -1.72
C TYR A 202 16.16 -20.42 -0.53
N THR A 203 16.16 -21.74 -0.68
CA THR A 203 15.87 -22.69 0.39
C THR A 203 16.81 -22.48 1.57
N TRP A 204 18.11 -22.36 1.32
CA TRP A 204 19.08 -22.10 2.39
C TRP A 204 18.78 -20.78 3.13
N ARG A 205 18.50 -19.69 2.41
CA ARG A 205 18.13 -18.39 3.02
C ARG A 205 16.84 -18.50 3.84
N HIS A 206 15.82 -19.17 3.32
CA HIS A 206 14.56 -19.39 4.03
C HIS A 206 14.76 -20.22 5.29
N ASN A 207 15.47 -21.35 5.18
CA ASN A 207 15.77 -22.23 6.32
C ASN A 207 16.59 -21.49 7.38
N ARG A 208 17.52 -20.61 6.98
CA ARG A 208 18.26 -19.80 7.94
C ARG A 208 17.33 -18.88 8.74
N VAL A 209 16.38 -18.21 8.07
CA VAL A 209 15.38 -17.37 8.77
C VAL A 209 14.50 -18.23 9.70
N LEU A 210 14.06 -19.41 9.24
CA LEU A 210 13.25 -20.32 10.06
C LEU A 210 14.02 -20.83 11.29
N GLN A 211 15.32 -21.10 11.15
CA GLN A 211 16.19 -21.50 12.26
C GLN A 211 16.30 -20.40 13.32
N GLU A 212 16.50 -19.14 12.91
CA GLU A 212 16.55 -18.02 13.86
C GLU A 212 15.20 -17.84 14.57
N LEU A 213 14.08 -17.98 13.85
CA LEU A 213 12.74 -17.92 14.45
C LEU A 213 12.52 -19.07 15.44
N ALA A 214 12.88 -20.30 15.07
CA ALA A 214 12.78 -21.46 15.95
C ALA A 214 13.64 -21.26 17.21
N SER A 215 14.86 -20.72 17.08
CA SER A 215 15.71 -20.40 18.22
C SER A 215 15.06 -19.43 19.19
N VAL A 216 14.46 -18.34 18.69
CA VAL A 216 13.78 -17.34 19.52
C VAL A 216 12.56 -17.95 20.23
N ILE A 217 11.76 -18.75 19.52
CA ILE A 217 10.59 -19.43 20.09
C ILE A 217 11.01 -20.41 21.18
N ASN A 218 11.99 -21.27 20.90
CA ASN A 218 12.50 -22.24 21.89
C ASN A 218 13.10 -21.55 23.13
N THR A 219 13.72 -20.38 22.95
CA THR A 219 14.24 -19.59 24.09
C THR A 219 13.09 -19.03 24.92
N ALA A 220 12.05 -18.51 24.29
CA ALA A 220 10.85 -18.03 24.99
C ALA A 220 10.08 -19.16 25.69
N GLU A 221 10.04 -20.37 25.11
CA GLU A 221 9.46 -21.55 25.74
C GLU A 221 10.32 -22.07 26.92
N GLY A 222 11.64 -22.01 26.80
CA GLY A 222 12.58 -22.38 27.87
C GLY A 222 12.55 -21.43 29.09
N GLU A 223 12.18 -20.16 28.90
CA GLU A 223 11.90 -19.23 29.99
C GLU A 223 10.58 -19.54 30.71
N ILE A 224 9.64 -20.24 30.07
CA ILE A 224 8.32 -20.61 30.62
C ILE A 224 8.37 -22.04 31.22
N HIS A 225 9.21 -22.93 30.71
CA HIS A 225 9.41 -24.29 31.25
C HIS A 225 10.88 -24.73 31.18
N PRO A 226 11.53 -25.04 32.33
CA PRO A 226 12.89 -25.56 32.30
C PRO A 226 12.91 -26.99 31.76
N SER A 227 13.61 -27.16 30.63
CA SER A 227 14.10 -28.40 30.01
C SER A 227 13.13 -29.24 29.15
N SER A 228 13.39 -29.26 27.83
CA SER A 228 13.75 -30.46 27.06
C SER A 228 14.12 -30.07 25.62
N THR A 229 15.39 -30.11 25.26
CA THR A 229 15.89 -29.82 23.91
C THR A 229 15.52 -30.94 22.92
N SER A 230 14.74 -30.60 21.88
CA SER A 230 14.62 -31.40 20.66
C SER A 230 15.02 -30.54 19.47
N SER A 231 16.08 -30.92 18.77
CA SER A 231 16.59 -30.22 17.59
C SER A 231 15.63 -30.40 16.40
N THR A 232 14.91 -29.35 16.02
CA THR A 232 14.00 -29.36 14.87
C THR A 232 14.81 -29.29 13.57
N VAL A 233 14.80 -30.37 12.78
CA VAL A 233 15.42 -30.42 11.44
C VAL A 233 14.36 -30.10 10.39
N PHE A 234 14.55 -29.01 9.64
CA PHE A 234 13.68 -28.64 8.52
C PHE A 234 14.17 -29.36 7.24
N THR A 235 13.45 -30.38 6.80
CA THR A 235 13.71 -31.09 5.52
C THR A 235 12.88 -30.51 4.37
N THR A 236 13.41 -30.61 3.16
CA THR A 236 12.71 -30.24 1.92
C THR A 236 11.95 -31.44 1.36
N GLU A 237 10.63 -31.36 1.24
CA GLU A 237 9.89 -32.25 0.35
C GLU A 237 10.07 -31.78 -1.09
N GLY A 238 10.81 -32.56 -1.89
CA GLY A 238 11.08 -32.21 -3.28
C GLY A 238 12.07 -33.14 -3.97
N GLY A 239 11.88 -34.45 -3.84
CA GLY A 239 12.59 -35.43 -4.63
C GLY A 239 12.06 -35.46 -6.06
N VAL A 240 12.87 -34.98 -7.01
CA VAL A 240 12.71 -35.23 -8.45
C VAL A 240 12.72 -36.75 -8.65
N LYS A 241 11.60 -37.33 -9.09
CA LYS A 241 11.60 -38.68 -9.67
C LYS A 241 12.22 -38.59 -11.07
N LYS A 242 13.24 -39.43 -11.29
CA LYS A 242 13.87 -39.69 -12.59
C LYS A 242 12.84 -40.13 -13.62
#